data_AF-A0A9X3IF86-F1
#
_entry.id   AF-A0A9X3IF86-F1
#
_cell.length_a   1.000
_cell.length_b   1.000
_cell.length_c   1.000
_cell.angle_alpha   90.00
_cell.angle_beta   90.00
_cell.angle_gamma   90.00
#
_symmetry.space_group_name_H-M   'P 1'
#
loop_
_entity.id
_entity.type
_entity.pdbx_description
1 polymer ?
#
loop_
_entity_poly.entity_id
_entity_poly.type
_entity_poly.pdbx_seq_one_letter_code
_entity_poly.pdbx_strand_id
1 'polypeptide(L)'
;MMSTLGTGGDSQILSSALLSGASANLTLSAQTVFVASHSRLHIQAVVAKINGKICLAKFHRALLEQDEFVVCVARHIEDNVYEVYSMLSPKTGLLHMQVGMGASKTTYTASALKGAKFIFFCSAIMSIFLFIYVGDYSFSSILIWLGVLFVFYFINIFIMKRVIRSLLHLSERSEEIFEAYGFLNPKEVFLLPSRHISEEYKVLLDGVFDYRKIIQDDPYPANYIEKQK
;
A
#
# COMPACT_ATOMS: atom_id res chain seq x y z
N MET A 1 -19.05 -3.75 44.70
CA MET A 1 -18.82 -3.20 43.35
C MET A 1 -17.89 -4.18 42.65
N MET A 2 -18.24 -5.12 41.77
CA MET A 2 -19.31 -5.27 40.78
C MET A 2 -19.63 -3.97 40.03
N SER A 3 -19.00 -3.80 38.87
CA SER A 3 -19.65 -3.33 37.64
C SER A 3 -18.76 -3.65 36.43
N THR A 4 -19.09 -4.70 35.65
CA THR A 4 -19.74 -4.60 34.34
C THR A 4 -18.82 -4.18 33.17
N LEU A 5 -17.89 -5.05 32.73
CA LEU A 5 -17.17 -4.85 31.46
C LEU A 5 -16.69 -6.15 30.77
N GLY A 6 -17.32 -7.29 31.04
CA GLY A 6 -16.83 -8.59 30.54
C GLY A 6 -17.81 -9.46 29.74
N THR A 7 -19.11 -9.13 29.67
CA THR A 7 -20.12 -10.11 29.19
C THR A 7 -20.61 -9.90 27.75
N GLY A 8 -20.19 -8.83 27.07
CA GLY A 8 -20.64 -8.55 25.69
C GLY A 8 -19.95 -9.41 24.62
N GLY A 9 -18.63 -9.57 24.71
CA GLY A 9 -17.82 -10.27 23.70
C GLY A 9 -18.10 -11.77 23.64
N ASP A 10 -18.18 -12.41 24.81
CA ASP A 10 -18.39 -13.86 24.88
C ASP A 10 -19.75 -14.27 24.34
N SER A 11 -20.80 -13.46 24.55
CA SER A 11 -22.14 -13.74 24.00
C SER A 11 -22.19 -13.65 22.47
N GLN A 12 -21.40 -12.76 21.86
CA GLN A 12 -21.31 -12.62 20.40
C GLN A 12 -20.50 -13.75 19.75
N ILE A 13 -19.42 -14.18 20.42
CA ILE A 13 -18.61 -15.33 19.99
C ILE A 13 -19.44 -16.62 20.05
N LEU A 14 -20.20 -16.81 21.13
CA LEU A 14 -21.08 -17.97 21.31
C LEU A 14 -22.25 -17.95 20.31
N SER A 15 -22.84 -16.78 20.05
CA SER A 15 -23.91 -16.64 19.05
C SER A 15 -23.43 -16.90 17.62
N SER A 16 -22.20 -16.51 17.31
CA SER A 16 -21.59 -16.73 15.98
C SER A 16 -21.20 -18.20 15.77
N ALA A 17 -20.69 -18.86 16.81
CA ALA A 17 -20.42 -20.30 16.80
C ALA A 17 -21.71 -21.14 16.73
N LEU A 18 -22.80 -20.70 17.38
CA LEU A 18 -24.11 -21.35 17.29
C LEU A 18 -24.76 -21.18 15.91
N LEU A 19 -24.61 -20.00 15.29
CA LEU A 19 -25.08 -19.75 13.92
C LEU A 19 -24.32 -20.60 12.87
N SER A 20 -23.03 -20.86 13.08
CA SER A 20 -22.26 -21.77 12.20
C SER A 20 -22.57 -23.25 12.45
N GLY A 21 -23.01 -23.61 13.65
CA GLY A 21 -23.42 -24.98 13.99
C GLY A 21 -24.85 -25.33 13.53
N ALA A 22 -25.72 -24.33 13.38
CA ALA A 22 -27.11 -24.51 12.96
C ALA A 22 -27.29 -24.67 11.44
N SER A 23 -26.30 -24.33 10.61
CA SER A 23 -26.34 -24.53 9.17
C SER A 23 -25.84 -25.93 8.78
N ALA A 24 -26.51 -26.97 9.29
CA ALA A 24 -26.40 -28.30 8.72
C ALA A 24 -27.17 -28.31 7.39
N ASN A 25 -26.43 -28.50 6.28
CA ASN A 25 -26.88 -28.54 4.89
C ASN A 25 -27.26 -27.19 4.28
N LEU A 26 -26.33 -26.61 3.52
CA LEU A 26 -26.43 -26.46 2.07
C LEU A 26 -25.12 -25.86 1.52
N THR A 27 -24.70 -26.41 0.40
CA THR A 27 -23.53 -26.09 -0.41
C THR A 27 -23.33 -24.60 -0.72
N LEU A 28 -22.05 -24.22 -0.85
CA LEU A 28 -21.46 -22.97 -1.39
C LEU A 28 -21.24 -21.79 -0.43
N SER A 29 -19.99 -21.30 -0.48
CA SER A 29 -19.42 -20.11 0.16
C SER A 29 -19.34 -20.18 1.68
N ALA A 30 -18.18 -20.67 2.17
CA ALA A 30 -17.73 -20.33 3.51
C ALA A 30 -17.53 -18.81 3.60
N GLN A 31 -18.60 -18.08 3.90
CA GLN A 31 -18.51 -16.70 4.37
C GLN A 31 -17.87 -16.75 5.76
N THR A 32 -16.54 -16.71 5.80
CA THR A 32 -15.81 -16.44 7.04
C THR A 32 -16.06 -15.00 7.44
N VAL A 33 -17.00 -14.80 8.37
CA VAL A 33 -17.20 -13.54 9.07
C VAL A 33 -16.00 -13.32 10.01
N PHE A 34 -15.17 -12.32 9.72
CA PHE A 34 -14.09 -11.91 10.62
C PHE A 34 -14.56 -10.73 11.48
N VAL A 35 -14.58 -10.93 12.81
CA VAL A 35 -14.68 -9.83 13.77
C VAL A 35 -13.29 -9.23 13.95
N ALA A 36 -13.01 -8.12 13.28
CA ALA A 36 -11.75 -7.38 13.46
C ALA A 36 -11.88 -6.40 14.63
N SER A 37 -11.24 -6.73 15.75
CA SER A 37 -10.97 -5.81 16.86
C SER A 37 -10.19 -4.59 16.36
N HIS A 38 -10.80 -3.40 16.44
CA HIS A 38 -10.22 -2.05 16.42
C HIS A 38 -8.72 -1.96 16.06
N SER A 39 -8.40 -2.11 14.78
CA SER A 39 -7.15 -1.61 14.20
C SER A 39 -7.51 -0.44 13.29
N ARG A 40 -6.81 0.70 13.42
CA ARG A 40 -7.04 1.92 12.65
C ARG A 40 -6.87 1.76 11.13
N LEU A 41 -6.39 0.60 10.67
CA LEU A 41 -6.28 0.21 9.28
C LEU A 41 -7.12 -1.05 9.11
N HIS A 42 -8.15 -1.00 8.25
CA HIS A 42 -8.94 -2.16 7.87
C HIS A 42 -8.04 -3.12 7.08
N ILE A 43 -7.28 -3.96 7.78
CA ILE A 43 -6.46 -5.01 7.16
C ILE A 43 -7.33 -6.25 7.04
N GLN A 44 -7.66 -6.64 5.81
CA GLN A 44 -8.32 -7.90 5.52
C GLN A 44 -7.25 -8.99 5.40
N ALA A 45 -7.33 -9.99 6.27
CA ALA A 45 -6.50 -11.18 6.17
C ALA A 45 -7.25 -12.22 5.34
N VAL A 46 -6.68 -12.63 4.21
CA VAL A 46 -7.20 -13.70 3.38
C VAL A 46 -6.37 -14.96 3.67
N VAL A 47 -7.04 -16.01 4.12
CA VAL A 47 -6.42 -17.33 4.33
C VAL A 47 -6.95 -18.26 3.27
N ALA A 48 -6.10 -18.68 2.33
CA ALA A 48 -6.46 -19.59 1.25
C ALA A 48 -5.70 -20.91 1.39
N LYS A 49 -6.37 -22.05 1.20
CA LYS A 49 -5.70 -23.35 1.14
C LYS A 49 -5.57 -23.78 -0.32
N ILE A 50 -4.34 -23.78 -0.84
CA ILE A 50 -4.03 -24.13 -2.24
C ILE A 50 -3.19 -25.41 -2.22
N ASN A 51 -3.71 -26.51 -2.81
CA ASN A 51 -3.00 -27.80 -2.92
C ASN A 51 -2.41 -28.30 -1.57
N GLY A 52 -3.16 -28.16 -0.47
CA GLY A 52 -2.70 -28.57 0.86
C GLY A 52 -1.82 -27.55 1.60
N LYS A 53 -1.40 -26.47 0.93
CA LYS A 53 -0.61 -25.37 1.50
C LYS A 53 -1.51 -24.24 1.97
N ILE A 54 -1.21 -23.66 3.12
CA ILE A 54 -1.89 -22.51 3.72
C ILE A 54 -1.19 -21.24 3.22
N CYS A 55 -1.90 -20.43 2.46
CA CYS A 55 -1.45 -19.14 1.97
C CYS A 55 -2.10 -18.03 2.80
N LEU A 56 -1.28 -17.24 3.48
CA LEU A 56 -1.68 -16.10 4.31
C LEU A 56 -1.42 -14.80 3.56
N ALA A 57 -2.47 -14.05 3.29
CA ALA A 57 -2.44 -12.80 2.56
C ALA A 57 -2.92 -11.66 3.47
N LYS A 58 -2.17 -10.56 3.57
CA LYS A 58 -2.56 -9.37 4.34
C LYS A 58 -2.65 -8.17 3.42
N PHE A 59 -3.87 -7.80 3.03
CA PHE A 59 -4.11 -6.67 2.13
C PHE A 59 -5.01 -5.64 2.82
N HIS A 60 -4.82 -4.37 2.51
CA HIS A 60 -5.74 -3.33 2.99
C HIS A 60 -7.09 -3.46 2.28
N ARG A 61 -7.08 -3.67 0.96
CA ARG A 61 -8.23 -4.05 0.15
C ARG A 61 -7.78 -4.92 -1.03
N ALA A 62 -8.53 -5.96 -1.32
CA ALA A 62 -8.37 -6.77 -2.53
C ALA A 62 -9.64 -6.63 -3.38
N LEU A 63 -9.47 -6.32 -4.66
CA LEU A 63 -10.55 -6.25 -5.64
C LEU A 63 -10.36 -7.44 -6.56
N LEU A 64 -11.13 -8.50 -6.34
CA LEU A 64 -11.07 -9.71 -7.14
C LEU A 64 -12.49 -10.04 -7.58
N GLU A 65 -12.65 -10.32 -8.87
CA GLU A 65 -13.89 -10.86 -9.41
C GLU A 65 -14.04 -12.35 -9.03
N GLN A 66 -15.28 -12.85 -9.04
CA GLN A 66 -15.53 -14.28 -8.83
C GLN A 66 -14.86 -15.09 -9.95
N ASP A 67 -14.20 -16.19 -9.55
CA ASP A 67 -13.43 -17.10 -10.42
C ASP A 67 -12.27 -16.44 -11.19
N GLU A 68 -11.76 -15.32 -10.69
CA GLU A 68 -10.60 -14.64 -11.29
C GLU A 68 -9.29 -15.37 -10.98
N PHE A 69 -8.54 -15.69 -12.03
CA PHE A 69 -7.20 -16.26 -11.89
C PHE A 69 -6.20 -15.18 -11.46
N VAL A 70 -5.41 -15.49 -10.43
CA VAL A 70 -4.43 -14.56 -9.87
C VAL A 70 -3.05 -15.20 -9.78
N VAL A 71 -2.02 -14.41 -10.10
CA VAL A 71 -0.62 -14.77 -9.96
C VAL A 71 -0.09 -14.14 -8.67
N CYS A 72 0.33 -14.99 -7.73
CA CYS A 72 0.76 -14.57 -6.41
C CYS A 72 2.27 -14.73 -6.23
N VAL A 73 2.93 -13.73 -5.65
CA VAL A 73 4.29 -13.89 -5.12
C VAL A 73 4.17 -14.18 -3.64
N ALA A 74 4.67 -15.34 -3.25
CA ALA A 74 4.60 -15.82 -1.88
C ALA A 74 5.97 -16.26 -1.36
N ARG A 75 6.22 -16.00 -0.08
CA ARG A 75 7.42 -16.44 0.63
C ARG A 75 7.07 -17.60 1.56
N HIS A 76 7.91 -18.62 1.54
CA HIS A 76 7.82 -19.72 2.48
C HIS A 76 8.18 -19.25 3.89
N ILE A 77 7.30 -19.53 4.86
CA ILE A 77 7.56 -19.25 6.28
C ILE A 77 7.85 -20.56 7.01
N GLU A 78 6.92 -21.50 6.97
CA GLU A 78 6.93 -22.77 7.71
C GLU A 78 6.40 -23.91 6.83
N ASP A 79 6.49 -25.15 7.30
CA ASP A 79 6.00 -26.33 6.59
C ASP A 79 4.54 -26.14 6.17
N ASN A 80 4.34 -26.09 4.85
CA ASN A 80 3.05 -25.84 4.20
C ASN A 80 2.42 -24.46 4.47
N VAL A 81 3.14 -23.48 5.02
CA VAL A 81 2.65 -22.10 5.24
C VAL A 81 3.44 -21.09 4.40
N TYR A 82 2.72 -20.34 3.57
CA TYR A 82 3.27 -19.34 2.67
C TYR A 82 2.62 -17.98 2.94
N GLU A 83 3.41 -16.92 3.07
CA GLU A 83 2.90 -15.54 3.14
C GLU A 83 2.90 -14.93 1.74
N VAL A 84 1.72 -14.51 1.28
CA VAL A 84 1.51 -13.85 -0.01
C VAL A 84 1.75 -12.36 0.16
N TYR A 85 2.76 -11.83 -0.52
CA TYR A 85 3.11 -10.41 -0.47
C TYR A 85 2.41 -9.59 -1.55
N SER A 86 2.11 -10.20 -2.69
CA SER A 86 1.41 -9.54 -3.77
C SER A 86 0.53 -10.52 -4.55
N MET A 87 -0.54 -9.97 -5.12
CA MET A 87 -1.43 -10.67 -6.02
C MET A 87 -1.62 -9.84 -7.28
N LEU A 88 -1.43 -10.45 -8.44
CA LEU A 88 -1.61 -9.84 -9.73
C LEU A 88 -2.77 -10.54 -10.43
N SER A 89 -3.76 -9.79 -10.89
CA SER A 89 -4.76 -10.34 -11.79
C SER A 89 -4.40 -10.04 -13.25
N PRO A 90 -4.17 -11.06 -14.09
CA PRO A 90 -4.01 -10.86 -15.52
C PRO A 90 -5.31 -10.40 -16.20
N LYS A 91 -6.49 -10.72 -15.67
CA LYS A 91 -7.74 -10.32 -16.34
C LYS A 91 -7.95 -8.81 -16.24
N THR A 92 -7.94 -8.29 -15.02
CA THR A 92 -8.17 -6.87 -14.74
C THR A 92 -6.91 -6.01 -14.89
N GLY A 93 -5.71 -6.60 -14.84
CA GLY A 93 -4.44 -5.85 -14.87
C GLY A 93 -4.16 -5.11 -13.57
N LEU A 94 -4.78 -5.54 -12.46
CA LEU A 94 -4.57 -5.00 -11.13
C LEU A 94 -3.45 -5.75 -10.40
N LEU A 95 -2.56 -5.00 -9.77
CA LEU A 95 -1.53 -5.51 -8.88
C LEU A 95 -1.80 -5.03 -7.45
N HIS A 96 -2.06 -5.98 -6.58
CA HIS A 96 -2.27 -5.79 -5.14
C HIS A 96 -0.93 -5.99 -4.41
N MET A 97 -0.54 -5.01 -3.62
CA MET A 97 0.66 -5.01 -2.77
C MET A 97 0.32 -4.38 -1.40
N GLN A 98 1.26 -4.46 -0.46
CA GLN A 98 1.11 -3.78 0.82
C GLN A 98 1.16 -2.24 0.66
N VAL A 99 0.45 -1.53 1.54
CA VAL A 99 0.44 -0.06 1.55
C VAL A 99 1.86 0.48 1.70
N GLY A 100 2.22 1.47 0.88
CA GLY A 100 3.55 2.09 0.86
C GLY A 100 4.56 1.38 -0.06
N MET A 101 4.21 0.23 -0.62
CA MET A 101 4.95 -0.42 -1.71
C MET A 101 4.55 0.16 -3.07
N GLY A 102 5.24 -0.26 -4.14
CA GLY A 102 4.92 0.16 -5.52
C GLY A 102 5.92 1.14 -6.13
N ALA A 103 7.12 1.28 -5.56
CA ALA A 103 8.21 2.03 -6.18
C ALA A 103 9.53 1.33 -5.91
N SER A 104 10.38 1.29 -6.93
CA SER A 104 11.77 0.87 -6.78
C SER A 104 12.55 1.84 -5.87
N LYS A 105 13.70 1.40 -5.37
CA LYS A 105 14.56 2.17 -4.46
C LYS A 105 15.04 3.48 -5.08
N THR A 106 15.49 3.42 -6.33
CA THR A 106 16.03 4.58 -7.07
C THR A 106 14.93 5.57 -7.41
N THR A 107 13.78 5.09 -7.90
CA THR A 107 12.65 5.95 -8.28
C THR A 107 11.99 6.57 -7.05
N TYR A 108 11.85 5.81 -5.96
CA TYR A 108 11.31 6.32 -4.70
C TYR A 108 12.19 7.42 -4.11
N THR A 109 13.51 7.20 -4.02
CA THR A 109 14.44 8.20 -3.48
C THR A 109 14.47 9.48 -4.33
N ALA A 110 14.48 9.35 -5.66
CA ALA A 110 14.44 10.48 -6.57
C ALA A 110 13.12 11.27 -6.46
N SER A 111 11.98 10.57 -6.41
CA SER A 111 10.66 11.16 -6.28
C SER A 111 10.48 11.89 -4.94
N ALA A 112 10.88 11.25 -3.83
CA ALA A 112 10.81 11.85 -2.51
C ALA A 112 11.69 13.11 -2.38
N LEU A 113 12.89 13.10 -2.96
CA LEU A 113 13.76 14.27 -2.97
C LEU A 113 13.21 15.41 -3.85
N LYS A 114 12.56 15.08 -4.98
CA LYS A 114 11.85 16.06 -5.81
C LYS A 114 10.69 16.69 -5.05
N GLY A 115 9.92 15.89 -4.30
CA GLY A 115 8.85 16.36 -3.42
C GLY A 115 9.35 17.29 -2.32
N ALA A 116 10.48 16.95 -1.68
CA ALA A 116 11.14 17.80 -0.69
C ALA A 116 11.47 19.20 -1.23
N LYS A 117 12.10 19.25 -2.42
CA LYS A 117 12.43 20.51 -3.09
C LYS A 117 11.18 21.31 -3.44
N PHE A 118 10.10 20.65 -3.86
CA PHE A 118 8.83 21.30 -4.17
C PHE A 118 8.19 21.93 -2.93
N ILE A 119 8.13 21.20 -1.81
CA ILE A 119 7.62 21.72 -0.53
C ILE A 119 8.44 22.94 -0.10
N PHE A 120 9.77 22.85 -0.17
CA PHE A 120 10.65 23.97 0.12
C PHE A 120 10.33 25.18 -0.78
N PHE A 121 10.19 24.98 -2.10
CA PHE A 121 9.89 26.05 -3.04
C PHE A 121 8.55 26.74 -2.71
N CYS A 122 7.49 25.98 -2.44
CA CYS A 122 6.20 26.54 -2.03
C CYS A 122 6.31 27.33 -0.72
N SER A 123 7.02 26.80 0.27
CA SER A 123 7.24 27.49 1.55
C SER A 123 8.07 28.76 1.41
N ALA A 124 9.08 28.76 0.52
CA ALA A 124 9.90 29.92 0.24
C ALA A 124 9.09 31.03 -0.43
N ILE A 125 8.23 30.69 -1.40
CA ILE A 125 7.30 31.65 -2.00
C ILE A 125 6.37 32.25 -0.96
N MET A 126 5.77 31.43 -0.10
CA MET A 126 4.90 31.90 0.99
C MET A 126 5.66 32.85 1.93
N SER A 127 6.91 32.50 2.27
CA SER A 127 7.78 33.34 3.11
C SER A 127 8.07 34.69 2.46
N ILE A 128 8.26 34.75 1.13
CA ILE A 128 8.49 36.00 0.39
C ILE A 128 7.24 36.88 0.43
N PHE A 129 6.05 36.31 0.23
CA PHE A 129 4.80 37.07 0.36
C PHE A 129 4.61 37.63 1.76
N LEU A 130 4.92 36.84 2.79
CA LEU A 130 4.84 37.29 4.18
C LEU A 130 5.85 38.40 4.48
N PHE A 131 7.06 38.32 3.93
CA PHE A 131 8.07 39.36 4.05
C PHE A 131 7.59 40.70 3.44
N ILE A 132 6.98 40.66 2.25
CA ILE A 132 6.40 41.86 1.60
C ILE A 132 5.27 42.46 2.45
N TYR A 133 4.45 41.61 3.08
CA TYR A 133 3.35 42.07 3.93
C TYR A 133 3.82 42.78 5.21
N VAL A 134 4.91 42.32 5.83
CA VAL A 134 5.45 42.92 7.07
C VAL A 134 6.04 44.31 6.83
N GLY A 135 6.52 44.60 5.62
CA GLY A 135 6.92 45.95 5.21
C GLY A 135 8.25 46.46 5.78
N ASP A 136 9.02 45.62 6.48
CA ASP A 136 10.36 45.97 6.99
C ASP A 136 11.45 45.46 6.05
N TYR A 137 11.97 46.38 5.22
CA TYR A 137 12.97 46.11 4.19
C TYR A 137 14.39 46.49 4.61
N SER A 138 14.68 46.54 5.91
CA SER A 138 16.05 46.80 6.36
C SER A 138 17.01 45.70 5.89
N PHE A 139 18.28 46.05 5.64
CA PHE A 139 19.31 45.08 5.23
C PHE A 139 19.47 43.94 6.26
N SER A 140 19.35 44.28 7.54
CA SER A 140 19.39 43.32 8.65
C SER A 140 18.22 42.32 8.58
N SER A 141 17.01 42.82 8.31
CA SER A 141 15.81 41.98 8.18
C SER A 141 15.96 41.03 6.99
N ILE A 142 16.40 41.51 5.83
CA ILE A 142 16.67 40.68 4.64
C ILE A 142 17.66 39.55 4.96
N LEU A 143 18.77 39.85 5.65
CA LEU A 143 19.76 38.86 6.04
C LEU A 143 19.19 37.79 6.97
N ILE A 144 18.36 38.19 7.94
CA ILE A 144 17.71 37.25 8.87
C ILE A 144 16.78 36.30 8.10
N TRP A 145 15.93 36.83 7.22
CA TRP A 145 14.99 36.02 6.42
C TRP A 145 15.71 35.04 5.50
N LEU A 146 16.80 35.48 4.86
CA LEU A 146 17.63 34.61 4.03
C LEU A 146 18.30 33.52 4.86
N GLY A 147 18.81 33.85 6.05
CA GLY A 147 19.35 32.88 7.01
C GLY A 147 18.32 31.84 7.45
N VAL A 148 17.09 32.27 7.75
CA VAL A 148 15.98 31.37 8.11
C VAL A 148 15.65 30.42 6.97
N LEU A 149 15.52 30.92 5.73
CA LEU A 149 15.27 30.07 4.55
C LEU A 149 16.39 29.06 4.32
N PHE A 150 17.65 29.48 4.50
CA PHE A 150 18.80 28.58 4.39
C PHE A 150 18.74 27.46 5.42
N VAL A 151 18.56 27.79 6.71
CA VAL A 151 18.46 26.77 7.77
C VAL A 151 17.26 25.86 7.53
N PHE A 152 16.12 26.40 7.12
CA PHE A 152 14.92 25.64 6.82
C PHE A 152 15.14 24.65 5.66
N TYR A 153 15.87 25.03 4.62
CA TYR A 153 16.26 24.12 3.53
C TYR A 153 17.01 22.90 4.06
N PHE A 154 18.03 23.11 4.89
CA PHE A 154 18.83 22.02 5.46
C PHE A 154 18.00 21.09 6.34
N ILE A 155 17.14 21.65 7.19
CA ILE A 155 16.23 20.88 8.05
C ILE A 155 15.28 20.04 7.18
N ASN A 156 14.66 20.64 6.15
CA ASN A 156 13.74 19.94 5.26
C ASN A 156 14.41 18.74 4.57
N ILE A 157 15.59 18.95 3.96
CA ILE A 157 16.34 17.88 3.30
C ILE A 157 16.78 16.81 4.31
N PHE A 158 17.18 17.19 5.52
CA PHE A 158 17.59 16.26 6.56
C PHE A 158 16.42 15.36 7.01
N ILE A 159 15.25 15.94 7.27
CA ILE A 159 14.03 15.21 7.61
C ILE A 159 13.67 14.25 6.47
N MET A 160 13.68 14.74 5.22
CA MET A 160 13.31 13.91 4.06
C MET A 160 14.28 12.75 3.84
N LYS A 161 15.59 12.93 4.07
CA LYS A 161 16.55 11.81 4.05
C LYS A 161 16.24 10.75 5.11
N ARG A 162 15.77 11.14 6.31
CA ARG A 162 15.36 10.19 7.35
C ARG A 162 14.07 9.44 6.96
N VAL A 163 13.09 10.14 6.41
CA VAL A 163 11.85 9.52 5.91
C VAL A 163 12.16 8.49 4.83
N ILE A 164 13.00 8.86 3.85
CA ILE A 164 13.42 7.95 2.79
C ILE A 164 14.09 6.70 3.38
N ARG A 165 14.99 6.86 4.34
CA ARG A 165 15.66 5.73 5.01
C ARG A 165 14.67 4.82 5.73
N SER A 166 13.64 5.38 6.36
CA SER A 166 12.62 4.61 7.08
C SER A 166 11.76 3.77 6.14
N LEU A 167 11.49 4.25 4.92
CA LEU A 167 10.60 3.61 3.96
C LEU A 167 11.34 2.79 2.90
N LEU A 168 12.68 2.85 2.88
CA LEU A 168 13.54 2.18 1.91
C LEU A 168 13.28 0.66 1.83
N HIS A 169 13.02 0.03 2.97
CA HIS A 169 12.75 -1.41 3.06
C HIS A 169 11.48 -1.83 2.30
N LEU A 170 10.47 -0.95 2.18
CA LEU A 170 9.27 -1.21 1.39
C LEU A 170 9.56 -1.15 -0.11
N SER A 171 10.46 -0.24 -0.52
CA SER A 171 10.93 -0.16 -1.90
C SER A 171 11.81 -1.36 -2.27
N GLU A 172 12.68 -1.81 -1.39
CA GLU A 172 13.50 -3.03 -1.60
C GLU A 172 12.62 -4.26 -1.79
N ARG A 173 11.62 -4.45 -0.93
CA ARG A 173 10.62 -5.53 -1.12
C ARG A 173 9.80 -5.35 -2.39
N SER A 174 9.56 -4.12 -2.84
CA SER A 174 8.85 -3.88 -4.11
C SER A 174 9.70 -4.36 -5.29
N GLU A 175 11.01 -4.09 -5.30
CA GLU A 175 11.93 -4.58 -6.32
C GLU A 175 11.98 -6.10 -6.38
N GLU A 176 12.08 -6.78 -5.22
CA GLU A 176 12.03 -8.25 -5.14
C GLU A 176 10.74 -8.82 -5.75
N ILE A 177 9.61 -8.16 -5.53
CA ILE A 177 8.32 -8.57 -6.11
C ILE A 177 8.31 -8.34 -7.63
N PHE A 178 8.83 -7.21 -8.11
CA PHE A 178 8.92 -6.93 -9.55
C PHE A 178 9.84 -7.93 -10.27
N GLU A 179 10.94 -8.32 -9.63
CA GLU A 179 11.83 -9.38 -10.10
C GLU A 179 11.12 -10.73 -10.14
N ALA A 180 10.38 -11.09 -9.08
CA ALA A 180 9.63 -12.34 -9.02
C ALA A 180 8.52 -12.43 -10.08
N TYR A 181 7.91 -11.31 -10.45
CA TYR A 181 6.95 -11.23 -11.56
C TYR A 181 7.60 -11.15 -12.95
N GLY A 182 8.93 -10.99 -13.04
CA GLY A 182 9.64 -10.90 -14.30
C GLY A 182 9.40 -9.58 -15.06
N PHE A 183 9.12 -8.47 -14.36
CA PHE A 183 9.03 -7.16 -15.00
C PHE A 183 10.37 -6.72 -15.58
N LEU A 184 10.34 -6.09 -16.75
CA LEU A 184 11.53 -5.50 -17.37
C LEU A 184 12.05 -4.35 -16.50
N ASN A 185 13.36 -4.34 -16.20
CA ASN A 185 14.03 -3.30 -15.41
C ASN A 185 13.33 -3.00 -14.07
N PRO A 186 13.30 -3.94 -13.12
CA PRO A 186 12.59 -3.80 -11.83
C PRO A 186 13.04 -2.57 -11.02
N LYS A 187 14.29 -2.13 -11.20
CA LYS A 187 14.86 -0.94 -10.57
C LYS A 187 14.32 0.38 -11.11
N GLU A 188 13.61 0.39 -12.23
CA GLU A 188 13.02 1.60 -12.82
C GLU A 188 11.50 1.65 -12.66
N VAL A 189 10.90 0.61 -12.09
CA VAL A 189 9.45 0.50 -11.93
C VAL A 189 8.95 1.48 -10.86
N PHE A 190 7.97 2.30 -11.25
CA PHE A 190 7.33 3.30 -10.38
C PHE A 190 5.80 3.27 -10.53
N LEU A 191 5.13 2.46 -9.71
CA LEU A 191 3.68 2.22 -9.76
C LEU A 191 2.85 3.20 -8.92
N LEU A 192 3.46 4.00 -8.04
CA LEU A 192 2.72 4.95 -7.19
C LEU A 192 1.78 5.92 -7.95
N PRO A 193 2.06 6.36 -9.19
CA PRO A 193 1.13 7.18 -9.96
C PRO A 193 -0.09 6.40 -10.50
N SER A 194 0.01 5.07 -10.65
CA SER A 194 -1.07 4.23 -11.18
C SER A 194 -1.92 3.60 -10.09
N ARG A 195 -2.02 4.22 -8.92
CA ARG A 195 -2.94 3.76 -7.86
C ARG A 195 -4.36 3.72 -8.39
N HIS A 196 -5.02 2.58 -8.17
CA HIS A 196 -6.37 2.37 -8.63
C HIS A 196 -7.35 3.26 -7.84
N ILE A 197 -8.22 3.95 -8.56
CA ILE A 197 -9.31 4.74 -7.99
C ILE A 197 -10.58 3.95 -8.24
N SER A 198 -11.20 3.46 -7.17
CA SER A 198 -12.49 2.75 -7.30
C SER A 198 -13.56 3.76 -7.73
N GLU A 199 -14.20 3.53 -8.88
CA GLU A 199 -15.28 4.38 -9.38
C GLU A 199 -16.52 4.33 -8.49
N GLU A 200 -16.81 3.15 -7.92
CA GLU A 200 -17.97 2.90 -7.06
C GLU A 200 -17.90 3.68 -5.73
N TYR A 201 -16.73 3.67 -5.08
CA TYR A 201 -16.55 4.31 -3.78
C TYR A 201 -15.85 5.67 -3.84
N LYS A 202 -15.33 6.06 -5.02
CA LYS A 202 -14.47 7.25 -5.22
C LYS A 202 -13.30 7.35 -4.23
N VAL A 203 -12.80 6.20 -3.77
CA VAL A 203 -11.67 6.11 -2.84
C VAL A 203 -10.44 5.62 -3.59
N LEU A 204 -9.31 6.29 -3.37
CA LEU A 204 -8.01 5.84 -3.82
C LEU A 204 -7.56 4.63 -2.99
N LEU A 205 -7.29 3.53 -3.67
CA LEU A 205 -6.91 2.28 -3.04
C LEU A 205 -5.39 2.23 -2.86
N ASP A 206 -4.93 2.59 -1.67
CA ASP A 206 -3.54 2.43 -1.30
C ASP A 206 -3.15 0.94 -1.32
N GLY A 207 -2.18 0.60 -2.17
CA GLY A 207 -1.71 -0.76 -2.38
C GLY A 207 -2.36 -1.51 -3.54
N VAL A 208 -3.25 -0.89 -4.32
CA VAL A 208 -3.77 -1.47 -5.57
C VAL A 208 -3.33 -0.61 -6.74
N PHE A 209 -2.69 -1.22 -7.73
CA PHE A 209 -2.08 -0.51 -8.86
C PHE A 209 -2.57 -1.05 -10.20
N ASP A 210 -2.92 -0.15 -11.11
CA ASP A 210 -3.12 -0.45 -12.53
C ASP A 210 -1.74 -0.57 -13.20
N TYR A 211 -1.08 -1.73 -13.06
CA TYR A 211 0.34 -1.86 -13.43
C TYR A 211 0.56 -1.72 -14.94
N ARG A 212 -0.42 -2.12 -15.77
CA ARG A 212 -0.38 -2.01 -17.24
C ARG A 212 -0.26 -0.59 -17.78
N LYS A 213 -0.67 0.42 -17.00
CA LYS A 213 -0.53 1.83 -17.42
C LYS A 213 0.94 2.28 -17.44
N ILE A 214 1.82 1.56 -16.75
CA ILE A 214 3.21 1.95 -16.53
C ILE A 214 4.17 0.91 -17.11
N ILE A 215 3.87 -0.38 -16.98
CA ILE A 215 4.69 -1.45 -17.53
C ILE A 215 4.39 -1.60 -19.03
N GLN A 216 5.42 -1.44 -19.88
CA GLN A 216 5.29 -1.55 -21.34
C GLN A 216 5.26 -3.02 -21.80
N ASP A 217 6.20 -3.83 -21.31
CA ASP A 217 6.28 -5.26 -21.59
C ASP A 217 5.58 -6.03 -20.48
N ASP A 218 4.29 -6.34 -20.70
CA ASP A 218 3.45 -7.06 -19.73
C ASP A 218 3.76 -8.58 -19.77
N PRO A 219 4.35 -9.17 -18.71
CA PRO A 219 4.55 -10.62 -18.65
C PRO A 219 3.23 -11.39 -18.47
N TYR A 220 2.15 -10.72 -18.06
CA TYR A 220 0.84 -11.30 -17.78
C TYR A 220 -0.28 -10.58 -18.56
N PRO A 221 -0.30 -10.66 -19.91
CA PRO A 221 -1.35 -10.03 -20.72
C PRO A 221 -2.75 -10.58 -20.39
N ALA A 222 -3.80 -9.88 -20.82
CA ALA A 222 -5.19 -10.30 -20.54
C ALA A 222 -5.47 -11.75 -20.96
N ASN A 223 -4.89 -12.17 -22.08
CA ASN A 223 -5.03 -13.50 -22.65
C ASN A 223 -4.00 -14.51 -22.09
N TYR A 224 -3.32 -14.20 -20.98
CA TYR A 224 -2.26 -15.05 -20.42
C TYR A 224 -2.76 -16.47 -20.13
N ILE A 225 -3.98 -16.59 -19.58
CA ILE A 225 -4.59 -17.87 -19.24
C ILE A 225 -4.97 -18.65 -20.50
N GLU A 226 -5.49 -17.95 -21.52
CA GLU A 226 -5.88 -18.57 -22.80
C GLU A 226 -4.67 -19.13 -23.55
N LYS A 227 -3.50 -18.50 -23.41
CA LYS A 227 -2.23 -18.99 -23.98
C LYS A 227 -1.63 -20.18 -23.23
N GLN A 228 -2.06 -20.46 -21.99
CA GLN A 228 -1.58 -21.58 -21.19
C GLN A 228 -2.47 -22.83 -21.26
N LYS A 229 -3.67 -22.71 -21.85
CA LYS A 229 -4.54 -23.84 -22.18
C LYS A 229 -4.14 -24.45 -23.52
#